data_AF-A0A4U5LWL9-F1
#
_entry.id   AF-A0A4U5LWL9-F1
#
_cell.length_a   1.000
_cell.length_b   1.000
_cell.length_c   1.000
_cell.angle_alpha   90.00
_cell.angle_beta   90.00
_cell.angle_gamma   90.00
#
_symmetry.space_group_name_H-M   'P 1'
#
loop_
_entity.id
_entity.type
_entity.pdbx_description
1 polymer ?
#
loop_
_entity_poly.entity_id
_entity_poly.type
_entity_poly.pdbx_seq_one_letter_code
_entity_poly.pdbx_strand_id
1 'polypeptide(L)'
;MILDDDHAGVYTFEYDHFEVVESCGHLSLRVQRNSGARGKVIIPYKTRDGTASGDVHFEHKEGELVFDDNQTEAFIEIGVIDTEQYERCDNFFIELGEPQWVKKMSDLNRIQERFHRRMEKKRAASITNLADSDDAMSTGLQGSFGAHLAPPGAEGGLTDRIKNRLSALMGGSGGSASSVGTDSNKDGKENQLMLTEQQAEIAELGKPRLGQYKKCQITIKESKEFQSIVDRMLKTANTRLMLGTSSWREQFSEALTVSAGDGDDDGEEDAGSTDGSIDKEAAEPSCREYVMHVISVPWKLMFATIPPTDYWGGWACFIVSIIMIGVLTALIGDLASQFGCWVGLKDAVTAITFVALGTSVPDTFASMVAAVQDKYADSSIGNVTGSNGVNVFLGIGIAWTMAAIVHFFRGTKFIVNPGTLAFSVTIFCIEAVICITLIVLRRQSWLGGGELGGPVKFKVFTAGIMVSLWVFYIGMSSLESYCIIDGF
;
A
#
# COMPACT_ATOMS: atom_id res chain seq x y z
N MET A 1 -9.56 0.39 57.25
CA MET A 1 -10.50 0.96 56.25
C MET A 1 -11.09 -0.21 55.49
N ILE A 2 -12.40 -0.41 55.55
CA ILE A 2 -13.10 -1.43 54.75
C ILE A 2 -13.57 -0.72 53.49
N LEU A 3 -13.10 -1.16 52.33
CA LEU A 3 -13.55 -0.66 51.03
C LEU A 3 -14.75 -1.50 50.59
N ASP A 4 -15.85 -0.84 50.27
CA ASP A 4 -17.08 -1.49 49.80
C ASP A 4 -16.98 -1.73 48.29
N ASP A 5 -16.89 -3.01 47.89
CA ASP A 5 -16.74 -3.44 46.49
C ASP A 5 -18.07 -3.92 45.89
N ASP A 6 -19.20 -3.69 46.58
CA ASP A 6 -20.53 -4.13 46.15
C ASP A 6 -21.16 -3.22 45.09
N HIS A 7 -20.38 -2.32 44.49
CA HIS A 7 -20.79 -1.36 43.50
C HIS A 7 -20.92 -2.00 42.09
N ALA A 8 -21.91 -1.56 41.32
CA ALA A 8 -22.09 -2.03 39.94
C ALA A 8 -21.04 -1.49 38.94
N GLY A 9 -20.22 -0.52 39.38
CA GLY A 9 -19.07 -0.02 38.65
C GLY A 9 -19.28 1.28 37.87
N VAL A 10 -18.17 1.89 37.48
CA VAL A 10 -18.05 3.11 36.69
C VAL A 10 -17.42 2.77 35.35
N TYR A 11 -18.10 3.11 34.25
CA TYR A 11 -17.69 2.69 32.91
C TYR A 11 -17.14 3.83 32.08
N THR A 12 -15.94 3.67 31.53
CA THR A 12 -15.23 4.72 30.81
C THR A 12 -14.38 4.12 29.70
N PHE A 13 -14.14 4.90 28.65
CA PHE A 13 -13.01 4.61 27.75
C PHE A 13 -11.69 4.80 28.49
N GLU A 14 -10.66 4.11 28.01
CA GLU A 14 -9.29 4.25 28.51
C GLU A 14 -8.70 5.63 28.19
N TYR A 15 -9.00 6.15 26.98
CA TYR A 15 -8.56 7.45 26.48
C TYR A 15 -9.73 8.19 25.81
N ASP A 16 -9.67 9.52 25.77
CA ASP A 16 -10.63 10.37 25.05
C ASP A 16 -10.27 10.57 23.57
N HIS A 17 -9.03 10.23 23.17
CA HIS A 17 -8.53 10.27 21.80
C HIS A 17 -7.78 8.99 21.46
N PHE A 18 -8.00 8.46 20.25
CA PHE A 18 -7.35 7.26 19.75
C PHE A 18 -7.05 7.42 18.26
N GLU A 19 -5.88 6.94 17.82
CA GLU A 19 -5.43 7.08 16.44
C GLU A 19 -5.28 5.70 15.79
N VAL A 20 -5.78 5.57 14.57
CA VAL A 20 -5.67 4.36 13.76
C VAL A 20 -5.26 4.68 12.35
N VAL A 21 -4.60 3.71 11.70
CA VAL A 21 -4.29 3.78 10.28
C VAL A 21 -5.48 3.22 9.49
N GLU A 22 -5.82 3.82 8.36
CA GLU A 22 -6.94 3.37 7.49
C GLU A 22 -6.84 1.88 7.10
N SER A 23 -5.62 1.36 6.95
CA SER A 23 -5.33 -0.04 6.63
C SER A 23 -5.52 -1.02 7.79
N CYS A 24 -5.94 -0.58 8.97
CA CYS A 24 -6.11 -1.46 10.13
C CYS A 24 -7.27 -2.46 9.97
N GLY A 25 -8.22 -2.19 9.07
CA GLY A 25 -9.42 -2.98 8.83
C GLY A 25 -10.45 -2.94 9.96
N HIS A 26 -10.06 -3.26 11.20
CA HIS A 26 -10.94 -3.19 12.37
C HIS A 26 -10.28 -2.44 13.53
N LEU A 27 -10.95 -1.40 14.02
CA LEU A 27 -10.64 -0.72 15.27
C LEU A 27 -11.19 -1.53 16.44
N SER A 28 -10.33 -1.85 17.43
CA SER A 28 -10.75 -2.43 18.71
C SER A 28 -10.55 -1.41 19.83
N LEU A 29 -11.65 -0.89 20.39
CA LEU A 29 -11.64 0.12 21.43
C LEU A 29 -12.02 -0.49 22.79
N ARG A 30 -11.17 -0.28 23.80
CA ARG A 30 -11.37 -0.83 25.15
C ARG A 30 -12.24 0.07 26.03
N VAL A 31 -13.23 -0.54 26.68
CA VAL A 31 -14.08 0.06 27.72
C VAL A 31 -13.78 -0.59 29.07
N GLN A 32 -13.43 0.23 30.06
CA GLN A 32 -13.05 -0.20 31.40
C GLN A 32 -14.20 0.02 32.39
N ARG A 33 -14.36 -0.93 33.32
CA ARG A 33 -15.27 -0.89 34.47
C ARG A 33 -14.44 -0.79 35.74
N ASN A 34 -14.54 0.36 36.42
CA ASN A 34 -13.76 0.71 37.59
C ASN A 34 -14.67 0.82 38.83
N SER A 35 -14.08 0.74 40.03
CA SER A 35 -14.78 0.98 41.30
C SER A 35 -16.03 0.11 41.50
N GLY A 36 -15.90 -1.19 41.23
CA GLY A 36 -16.93 -2.21 41.43
C GLY A 36 -17.19 -3.07 40.20
N ALA A 37 -17.28 -4.38 40.38
CA ALA A 37 -17.49 -5.35 39.29
C ALA A 37 -18.77 -6.19 39.46
N ARG A 38 -19.68 -5.77 40.35
CA ARG A 38 -20.81 -6.60 40.80
C ARG A 38 -22.04 -6.49 39.89
N GLY A 39 -22.56 -7.64 39.46
CA GLY A 39 -23.75 -7.80 38.65
C GLY A 39 -23.55 -7.55 37.15
N LYS A 40 -24.52 -8.02 36.36
CA LYS A 40 -24.56 -7.86 34.90
C LYS A 40 -25.06 -6.46 34.50
N VAL A 41 -24.28 -5.76 33.69
CA VAL A 41 -24.61 -4.41 33.22
C VAL A 41 -24.50 -4.33 31.70
N ILE A 42 -25.46 -3.66 31.07
CA ILE A 42 -25.51 -3.46 29.62
C ILE A 42 -25.28 -2.00 29.31
N ILE A 43 -24.37 -1.72 28.37
CA ILE A 43 -24.01 -0.35 27.98
C ILE A 43 -24.23 -0.21 26.48
N PRO A 44 -25.28 0.52 26.07
CA PRO A 44 -25.45 0.83 24.66
C PRO A 44 -24.32 1.75 24.20
N TYR A 45 -23.82 1.54 23.00
CA TYR A 45 -22.86 2.43 22.35
C TYR A 45 -23.32 2.75 20.93
N LYS A 46 -22.84 3.88 20.41
CA LYS A 46 -23.08 4.28 19.03
C LYS A 46 -21.91 5.06 18.45
N THR A 47 -21.69 4.89 17.16
CA THR A 47 -20.80 5.74 16.38
C THR A 47 -21.49 7.05 16.00
N ARG A 48 -20.72 8.12 15.88
CA ARG A 48 -21.16 9.41 15.35
C ARG A 48 -20.12 10.00 14.42
N ASP A 49 -20.62 10.55 13.34
CA ASP A 49 -19.84 11.23 12.33
C ASP A 49 -19.15 12.48 12.89
N GLY A 50 -17.91 12.68 12.47
CA GLY A 50 -17.12 13.88 12.71
C GLY A 50 -16.83 14.54 11.37
N THR A 51 -15.55 14.61 10.98
CA THR A 51 -15.16 14.88 9.58
C THR A 51 -15.25 13.64 8.70
N ALA A 52 -15.10 12.44 9.29
CA ALA A 52 -15.43 11.17 8.66
C ALA A 52 -16.95 10.94 8.69
N SER A 53 -17.49 10.56 7.53
CA SER A 53 -18.87 10.10 7.37
C SER A 53 -18.98 8.58 7.50
N GLY A 54 -20.06 8.12 8.16
CA GLY A 54 -20.39 6.71 8.25
C GLY A 54 -20.65 6.09 6.87
N ASP A 55 -20.30 4.81 6.73
CA ASP A 55 -20.38 3.98 5.52
C ASP A 55 -19.46 4.41 4.36
N VAL A 56 -18.67 5.46 4.54
CA VAL A 56 -17.61 5.88 3.62
C VAL A 56 -16.22 5.63 4.22
N HIS A 57 -15.99 6.07 5.46
CA HIS A 57 -14.68 5.96 6.12
C HIS A 57 -14.67 4.93 7.26
N PHE A 58 -15.83 4.65 7.85
CA PHE A 58 -16.01 3.65 8.91
C PHE A 58 -17.42 3.07 8.87
N GLU A 59 -17.59 1.87 9.38
CA GLU A 59 -18.90 1.21 9.48
C GLU A 59 -19.74 1.85 10.59
N HIS A 60 -20.91 2.41 10.24
CA HIS A 60 -21.80 2.95 11.26
C HIS A 60 -22.39 1.84 12.13
N LYS A 61 -22.13 1.88 13.45
CA LYS A 61 -22.49 0.80 14.37
C LYS A 61 -23.17 1.32 15.64
N GLU A 62 -24.38 0.82 15.90
CA GLU A 62 -25.08 0.96 17.18
C GLU A 62 -25.23 -0.44 17.80
N GLY A 63 -24.78 -0.63 19.04
CA GLY A 63 -24.78 -1.93 19.71
C GLY A 63 -24.85 -1.82 21.22
N GLU A 64 -24.77 -2.96 21.90
CA GLU A 64 -24.77 -3.04 23.36
C GLU A 64 -23.58 -3.87 23.83
N LEU A 65 -22.79 -3.32 24.77
CA LEU A 65 -21.77 -4.06 25.50
C LEU A 65 -22.42 -4.72 26.71
N VAL A 66 -22.16 -6.01 26.90
CA VAL A 66 -22.65 -6.76 28.07
C VAL A 66 -21.45 -7.06 28.96
N PHE A 67 -21.43 -6.49 30.15
CA PHE A 67 -20.49 -6.84 31.21
C PHE A 67 -21.14 -7.89 32.11
N ASP A 68 -20.52 -9.08 32.19
CA ASP A 68 -20.88 -10.11 33.15
C ASP A 68 -20.42 -9.74 34.57
N ASP A 69 -20.83 -10.54 35.55
CA ASP A 69 -20.38 -10.40 36.94
C ASP A 69 -18.86 -10.61 37.02
N ASN A 70 -18.15 -9.73 37.72
CA ASN A 70 -16.68 -9.67 37.83
C ASN A 70 -15.91 -9.36 36.52
N GLN A 71 -16.60 -9.03 35.43
CA GLN A 71 -15.94 -8.56 34.20
C GLN A 71 -15.60 -7.08 34.32
N THR A 72 -14.32 -6.73 34.11
CA THR A 72 -13.78 -5.37 34.25
C THR A 72 -13.48 -4.67 32.93
N GLU A 73 -13.44 -5.39 31.81
CA GLU A 73 -13.18 -4.80 30.49
C GLU A 73 -14.00 -5.48 29.38
N ALA A 74 -14.32 -4.70 28.35
CA ALA A 74 -14.95 -5.17 27.11
C ALA A 74 -14.45 -4.33 25.91
N PHE A 75 -14.57 -4.89 24.71
CA PHE A 75 -14.06 -4.28 23.48
C PHE A 75 -15.20 -3.95 22.52
N ILE A 76 -15.11 -2.79 21.87
CA ILE A 76 -15.96 -2.39 20.76
C ILE A 76 -15.16 -2.55 19.47
N GLU A 77 -15.68 -3.34 18.53
CA GLU A 77 -15.08 -3.52 17.21
C GLU A 77 -15.86 -2.74 16.15
N ILE A 78 -15.17 -1.88 15.41
CA ILE A 78 -15.73 -1.07 14.31
C ILE A 78 -14.86 -1.26 13.07
N GLY A 79 -15.47 -1.58 11.92
CA GLY A 79 -14.77 -1.64 10.64
C GLY A 79 -14.32 -0.25 10.19
N VAL A 80 -13.04 -0.11 9.84
CA VAL A 80 -12.47 1.08 9.18
C VAL A 80 -12.35 0.75 7.69
N ILE A 81 -12.84 1.66 6.83
CA ILE A 81 -12.85 1.46 5.39
C ILE A 81 -11.68 2.22 4.79
N ASP A 82 -10.82 1.51 4.06
CA ASP A 82 -9.72 2.11 3.30
C ASP A 82 -10.28 2.80 2.06
N THR A 83 -10.04 4.10 1.92
CA THR A 83 -10.55 4.92 0.82
C THR A 83 -9.48 5.34 -0.18
N GLU A 84 -8.22 4.92 0.00
CA GLU A 84 -7.06 5.24 -0.86
C GLU A 84 -6.93 6.75 -1.19
N GLN A 85 -7.35 7.64 -0.29
CA GLN A 85 -7.34 9.09 -0.50
C GLN A 85 -6.12 9.75 0.13
N TYR A 86 -5.38 10.50 -0.68
CA TYR A 86 -4.14 11.16 -0.30
C TYR A 86 -4.38 12.37 0.63
N GLU A 87 -3.58 12.49 1.69
CA GLU A 87 -3.48 13.67 2.58
C GLU A 87 -4.75 14.06 3.39
N ARG A 88 -5.55 13.09 3.82
CA ARG A 88 -6.73 13.38 4.66
C ARG A 88 -6.60 12.84 6.09
N CYS A 89 -6.87 13.71 7.07
CA CYS A 89 -6.93 13.38 8.49
C CYS A 89 -8.40 13.48 8.93
N ASP A 90 -9.10 12.35 8.93
CA ASP A 90 -10.51 12.31 9.29
C ASP A 90 -10.74 11.83 10.71
N ASN A 91 -11.83 12.28 11.33
CA ASN A 91 -12.22 11.84 12.65
C ASN A 91 -13.70 11.47 12.76
N PHE A 92 -13.98 10.54 13.66
CA PHE A 92 -15.33 10.21 14.09
C PHE A 92 -15.34 9.96 15.59
N PHE A 93 -16.51 9.75 16.17
CA PHE A 93 -16.65 9.58 17.61
C PHE A 93 -17.42 8.31 17.96
N ILE A 94 -17.09 7.73 19.11
CA ILE A 94 -17.84 6.63 19.71
C ILE A 94 -18.34 7.10 21.07
N GLU A 95 -19.64 6.99 21.30
CA GLU A 95 -20.31 7.46 22.52
C GLU A 95 -20.93 6.28 23.28
N LEU A 96 -20.66 6.21 24.59
CA LEU A 96 -21.36 5.32 25.51
C LEU A 96 -22.68 5.96 25.96
N GLY A 97 -23.73 5.17 26.01
CA GLY A 97 -25.03 5.53 26.58
C GLY A 97 -25.15 5.10 28.04
N GLU A 98 -26.30 5.40 28.65
CA GLU A 98 -26.54 5.13 30.07
C GLU A 98 -26.48 3.63 30.39
N PRO A 99 -25.69 3.21 31.40
CA PRO A 99 -25.56 1.81 31.75
C PRO A 99 -26.83 1.27 32.42
N GLN A 100 -27.24 0.07 32.04
CA GLN A 100 -28.46 -0.58 32.49
C GLN A 100 -28.14 -1.80 33.36
N TRP A 101 -28.55 -1.75 34.63
CA TRP A 101 -28.31 -2.84 35.58
C TRP A 101 -29.37 -3.93 35.44
N VAL A 102 -28.95 -5.16 35.12
CA VAL A 102 -29.85 -6.31 34.94
C VAL A 102 -30.02 -7.05 36.27
N LYS A 103 -31.20 -6.95 36.89
CA LYS A 103 -31.50 -7.56 38.20
C LYS A 103 -32.14 -8.95 38.11
N LYS A 104 -32.86 -9.28 37.04
CA LYS A 104 -33.46 -10.61 36.76
C LYS A 104 -33.32 -11.00 35.28
N MET A 105 -33.30 -12.30 34.97
CA MET A 105 -33.22 -12.80 33.58
C MET A 105 -34.39 -12.32 32.69
N SER A 106 -35.58 -12.10 33.29
CA SER A 106 -36.74 -11.51 32.60
C SER A 106 -36.51 -10.06 32.15
N ASP A 107 -35.64 -9.33 32.85
CA ASP A 107 -35.32 -7.94 32.52
C ASP A 107 -34.38 -7.86 31.32
N LEU A 108 -33.48 -8.83 31.15
CA LEU A 108 -32.59 -8.97 30.00
C LEU A 108 -33.40 -9.09 28.69
N ASN A 109 -34.36 -10.01 28.65
CA ASN A 109 -35.22 -10.21 27.47
C ASN A 109 -36.04 -8.94 27.15
N ARG A 110 -36.54 -8.23 28.18
CA ARG A 110 -37.31 -6.98 28.00
C ARG A 110 -36.43 -5.79 27.57
N ILE A 111 -35.14 -5.80 27.89
CA ILE A 111 -34.18 -4.78 27.43
C ILE A 111 -33.83 -5.06 25.98
N GLN A 112 -33.44 -6.30 25.66
CA GLN A 112 -33.10 -6.72 24.29
C GLN A 112 -34.29 -6.56 23.32
N GLU A 113 -35.51 -6.92 23.72
CA GLU A 113 -36.70 -6.73 22.89
C GLU A 113 -37.04 -5.24 22.66
N ARG A 114 -36.83 -4.38 23.68
CA ARG A 114 -37.00 -2.93 23.54
C ARG A 114 -35.92 -2.31 22.65
N PHE A 115 -34.69 -2.80 22.73
CA PHE A 115 -33.61 -2.38 21.85
C PHE A 115 -33.90 -2.78 20.41
N HIS A 116 -34.23 -4.05 20.14
CA HIS A 116 -34.60 -4.54 18.81
C HIS A 116 -35.78 -3.74 18.22
N ARG A 117 -36.85 -3.50 18.98
CA ARG A 117 -37.98 -2.67 18.51
C ARG A 117 -37.57 -1.23 18.20
N ARG A 118 -36.65 -0.63 18.97
CA ARG A 118 -36.12 0.72 18.69
C ARG A 118 -35.26 0.73 17.42
N MET A 119 -34.41 -0.28 17.24
CA MET A 119 -33.59 -0.44 16.05
C MET A 119 -34.44 -0.67 14.80
N GLU A 120 -35.45 -1.54 14.86
CA GLU A 120 -36.41 -1.75 13.77
C GLU A 120 -37.19 -0.48 13.45
N LYS A 121 -37.65 0.26 14.45
CA LYS A 121 -38.35 1.53 14.24
C LYS A 121 -37.46 2.59 13.61
N LYS A 122 -36.19 2.69 14.02
CA LYS A 122 -35.20 3.58 13.40
C LYS A 122 -34.89 3.16 11.96
N ARG A 123 -34.68 1.86 11.72
CA ARG A 123 -34.42 1.31 10.38
C ARG A 123 -35.60 1.56 9.44
N ALA A 124 -36.83 1.37 9.92
CA ALA A 124 -38.05 1.68 9.17
C ALA A 124 -38.17 3.18 8.86
N ALA A 125 -37.86 4.07 9.82
CA ALA A 125 -37.89 5.51 9.62
C ALA A 125 -36.82 6.01 8.62
N SER A 126 -35.62 5.42 8.63
CA SER A 126 -34.59 5.72 7.61
C SER A 126 -35.03 5.28 6.21
N ILE A 127 -35.75 4.16 6.08
CA ILE A 127 -36.29 3.70 4.79
C ILE A 127 -37.42 4.61 4.28
N THR A 128 -38.30 5.11 5.16
CA THR A 128 -39.34 6.07 4.78
C THR A 128 -38.74 7.40 4.29
N ASN A 129 -37.67 7.87 4.94
CA ASN A 129 -36.96 9.09 4.51
C ASN A 129 -36.26 8.93 3.13
N LEU A 130 -35.81 7.72 2.77
CA LEU A 130 -35.27 7.43 1.45
C LEU A 130 -36.35 7.41 0.37
N ALA A 131 -37.55 6.89 0.69
CA ALA A 131 -38.68 6.88 -0.24
C ALA A 131 -39.24 8.29 -0.51
N ASP A 132 -39.24 9.18 0.48
CA ASP A 132 -39.66 10.59 0.28
C ASP A 132 -38.61 11.41 -0.52
N SER A 133 -37.34 11.00 -0.55
CA SER A 133 -36.31 11.65 -1.38
C SER A 133 -36.32 11.23 -2.85
N ASP A 134 -36.80 10.02 -3.18
CA ASP A 134 -36.93 9.55 -4.57
C ASP A 134 -38.12 10.22 -5.30
N ASP A 135 -39.20 10.58 -4.60
CA ASP A 135 -40.34 11.29 -5.19
C ASP A 135 -40.02 12.77 -5.52
N ALA A 136 -38.98 13.36 -4.92
CA ALA A 136 -38.53 14.72 -5.23
C ALA A 136 -37.63 14.81 -6.47
N MET A 137 -37.17 13.67 -7.03
CA MET A 137 -36.20 13.62 -8.13
C MET A 137 -36.81 13.16 -9.48
N SER A 138 -38.14 13.03 -9.58
CA SER A 138 -38.84 12.72 -10.85
C SER A 138 -39.57 13.91 -11.50
N THR A 139 -39.65 15.07 -10.85
CA THR A 139 -40.21 16.31 -11.44
C THR A 139 -39.09 17.23 -11.91
N GLY A 140 -38.45 16.92 -13.02
CA GLY A 140 -37.36 17.78 -13.48
C GLY A 140 -36.69 17.48 -14.81
N LEU A 141 -37.37 16.89 -15.81
CA LEU A 141 -36.94 16.97 -17.22
C LEU A 141 -37.94 16.26 -18.16
N GLN A 142 -38.86 17.02 -18.77
CA GLN A 142 -39.25 16.78 -20.17
C GLN A 142 -40.06 17.96 -20.71
N GLY A 143 -39.42 18.73 -21.58
CA GLY A 143 -40.06 19.73 -22.42
C GLY A 143 -39.78 19.44 -23.90
N SER A 144 -40.87 19.24 -24.64
CA SER A 144 -41.04 19.53 -26.08
C SER A 144 -40.27 18.68 -27.11
N PHE A 145 -40.99 17.74 -27.74
CA PHE A 145 -41.29 17.82 -29.18
C PHE A 145 -42.59 17.06 -29.46
N GLY A 146 -43.60 17.76 -30.00
CA GLY A 146 -44.87 17.19 -30.40
C GLY A 146 -44.91 16.85 -31.89
N ALA A 147 -45.70 15.84 -32.23
CA ALA A 147 -46.49 15.83 -33.46
C ALA A 147 -47.78 15.02 -33.25
N HIS A 148 -48.85 15.63 -33.69
CA HIS A 148 -50.25 15.39 -33.40
C HIS A 148 -50.87 14.54 -34.52
N LEU A 149 -51.69 13.53 -34.20
CA LEU A 149 -52.80 13.05 -35.03
C LEU A 149 -53.72 12.15 -34.16
N ALA A 150 -54.97 12.56 -34.04
CA ALA A 150 -56.11 11.88 -33.41
C ALA A 150 -57.24 11.76 -34.46
N PRO A 151 -58.48 11.25 -34.20
CA PRO A 151 -59.07 10.54 -33.03
C PRO A 151 -59.92 9.30 -33.53
N PRO A 152 -61.06 8.81 -32.97
CA PRO A 152 -61.76 9.08 -31.68
C PRO A 152 -62.39 7.88 -30.90
N GLY A 153 -62.83 8.17 -29.66
CA GLY A 153 -64.03 7.61 -28.99
C GLY A 153 -63.76 6.80 -27.69
N ALA A 154 -64.46 6.95 -26.56
CA ALA A 154 -65.52 7.85 -26.08
C ALA A 154 -65.66 7.65 -24.53
N GLU A 155 -65.93 8.75 -23.81
CA GLU A 155 -66.69 8.94 -22.54
C GLU A 155 -66.38 8.02 -21.31
N GLY A 156 -66.07 8.49 -20.09
CA GLY A 156 -66.44 9.67 -19.30
C GLY A 156 -66.87 9.13 -17.90
N GLY A 157 -66.65 9.72 -16.73
CA GLY A 157 -66.04 10.95 -16.24
C GLY A 157 -66.31 10.98 -14.73
N LEU A 158 -65.28 11.25 -13.93
CA LEU A 158 -65.36 11.56 -12.51
C LEU A 158 -65.74 13.03 -12.35
N THR A 159 -66.60 13.39 -11.38
CA THR A 159 -66.53 14.73 -10.78
C THR A 159 -66.82 14.69 -9.29
N ASP A 160 -65.85 15.23 -8.57
CA ASP A 160 -65.96 15.96 -7.31
C ASP A 160 -67.30 16.67 -7.07
N ARG A 161 -67.71 16.71 -5.79
CA ARG A 161 -68.12 17.95 -5.10
C ARG A 161 -68.33 17.69 -3.60
N ILE A 162 -67.46 18.26 -2.76
CA ILE A 162 -67.64 19.54 -2.03
C ILE A 162 -68.50 19.43 -0.76
N LYS A 163 -67.79 19.63 0.36
CA LYS A 163 -68.11 20.39 1.59
C LYS A 163 -69.43 20.15 2.34
N ASN A 164 -69.21 20.06 3.66
CA ASN A 164 -70.05 20.47 4.78
C ASN A 164 -71.22 19.56 5.15
N ARG A 165 -71.12 19.00 6.36
CA ARG A 165 -72.13 18.76 7.43
C ARG A 165 -71.51 17.71 8.36
N LEU A 166 -71.49 17.77 9.69
CA LEU A 166 -72.18 18.60 10.66
C LEU A 166 -71.44 18.38 12.00
N SER A 167 -71.21 19.43 12.78
CA SER A 167 -71.00 19.31 14.21
C SER A 167 -72.33 19.49 14.95
N ALA A 168 -72.40 18.89 16.14
CA ALA A 168 -73.28 19.16 17.28
C ALA A 168 -74.38 18.12 17.60
N LEU A 169 -74.54 18.00 18.93
CA LEU A 169 -75.56 17.33 19.76
C LEU A 169 -75.15 15.93 20.24
N MET A 170 -74.93 15.62 21.52
CA MET A 170 -75.04 16.27 22.85
C MET A 170 -74.07 15.50 23.79
N GLY A 171 -73.50 15.96 24.91
CA GLY A 171 -73.91 16.95 25.91
C GLY A 171 -74.30 16.25 27.23
N GLY A 172 -73.52 16.46 28.31
CA GLY A 172 -73.84 16.12 29.72
C GLY A 172 -72.80 15.22 30.39
N SER A 173 -72.03 15.52 31.47
CA SER A 173 -72.10 16.35 32.69
C SER A 173 -72.21 15.50 33.97
N GLY A 174 -71.20 15.62 34.85
CA GLY A 174 -71.36 15.67 36.31
C GLY A 174 -71.27 14.38 37.13
N GLY A 175 -70.57 14.47 38.27
CA GLY A 175 -70.95 13.72 39.48
C GLY A 175 -69.84 13.04 40.28
N SER A 176 -69.28 13.76 41.24
CA SER A 176 -68.55 13.23 42.41
C SER A 176 -69.54 12.58 43.39
N ALA A 177 -69.21 11.44 44.00
CA ALA A 177 -69.63 11.09 45.38
C ALA A 177 -68.96 9.81 45.90
N SER A 178 -68.43 9.95 47.11
CA SER A 178 -67.92 8.97 48.07
C SER A 178 -69.04 8.22 48.82
N SER A 179 -68.86 6.93 49.09
CA SER A 179 -69.25 6.18 50.33
C SER A 179 -68.86 4.70 50.14
N VAL A 180 -67.89 4.13 50.86
CA VAL A 180 -67.94 3.55 52.23
C VAL A 180 -68.96 2.41 52.35
N GLY A 181 -68.46 1.18 52.56
CA GLY A 181 -69.26 0.05 53.03
C GLY A 181 -68.73 -1.34 52.67
N THR A 182 -67.66 -1.79 53.35
CA THR A 182 -67.35 -3.17 53.79
C THR A 182 -67.89 -4.36 52.99
N ASP A 183 -66.99 -5.21 52.46
CA ASP A 183 -66.83 -6.55 53.04
C ASP A 183 -65.49 -7.21 52.68
N SER A 184 -65.16 -8.24 53.45
CA SER A 184 -63.80 -8.56 53.87
C SER A 184 -63.20 -9.78 53.14
N ASN A 185 -61.94 -9.63 52.73
CA ASN A 185 -60.82 -10.57 52.95
C ASN A 185 -60.33 -11.55 51.84
N LYS A 186 -58.99 -11.69 51.88
CA LYS A 186 -58.02 -12.62 51.25
C LYS A 186 -57.52 -12.31 49.83
N ASP A 187 -56.22 -12.31 49.51
CA ASP A 187 -54.93 -12.36 50.23
C ASP A 187 -53.84 -12.07 49.18
N GLY A 188 -52.75 -11.38 49.55
CA GLY A 188 -51.55 -11.24 48.69
C GLY A 188 -50.85 -9.88 48.77
N LYS A 189 -50.25 -9.55 49.93
CA LYS A 189 -49.40 -8.35 50.10
C LYS A 189 -47.98 -8.62 49.59
N GLU A 190 -47.51 -7.85 48.62
CA GLU A 190 -46.08 -7.60 48.42
C GLU A 190 -45.60 -6.59 49.49
N ASN A 191 -44.60 -6.99 50.26
CA ASN A 191 -43.91 -6.13 51.22
C ASN A 191 -43.04 -5.11 50.47
N GLN A 192 -43.46 -3.85 50.41
CA GLN A 192 -42.60 -2.74 50.04
C GLN A 192 -41.85 -2.26 51.29
N LEU A 193 -40.61 -2.72 51.46
CA LEU A 193 -39.67 -2.18 52.46
C LEU A 193 -39.32 -0.74 52.07
N MET A 194 -39.80 0.23 52.84
CA MET A 194 -39.37 1.63 52.74
C MET A 194 -37.95 1.75 53.32
N LEU A 195 -36.93 1.95 52.49
CA LEU A 195 -35.58 2.32 52.94
C LEU A 195 -35.63 3.70 53.62
N THR A 196 -34.80 3.92 54.64
CA THR A 196 -34.56 5.29 55.14
C THR A 196 -33.87 6.14 54.07
N GLU A 197 -34.05 7.46 54.12
CA GLU A 197 -33.49 8.40 53.13
C GLU A 197 -31.97 8.22 52.94
N GLN A 198 -31.24 7.99 54.04
CA GLN A 198 -29.80 7.67 54.02
C GLN A 198 -29.48 6.31 53.37
N GLN A 199 -30.31 5.29 53.57
CA GLN A 199 -30.11 3.98 52.94
C GLN A 199 -30.43 4.04 51.44
N ALA A 200 -31.42 4.85 51.05
CA ALA A 200 -31.76 5.07 49.65
C ALA A 200 -30.62 5.82 48.93
N GLU A 201 -30.02 6.82 49.57
CA GLU A 201 -28.86 7.56 49.03
C GLU A 201 -27.63 6.66 48.85
N ILE A 202 -27.35 5.77 49.80
CA ILE A 202 -26.27 4.76 49.67
C ILE A 202 -26.59 3.74 48.55
N ALA A 203 -27.84 3.34 48.39
CA ALA A 203 -28.26 2.44 47.30
C ALA A 203 -28.19 3.10 45.92
N GLU A 204 -28.38 4.42 45.83
CA GLU A 204 -28.16 5.19 44.59
C GLU A 204 -26.67 5.22 44.20
N LEU A 205 -25.75 5.31 45.17
CA LEU A 205 -24.31 5.25 44.93
C LEU A 205 -23.85 3.88 44.37
N GLY A 206 -24.61 2.81 44.64
CA GLY A 206 -24.39 1.45 44.14
C GLY A 206 -24.77 1.21 42.66
N LYS A 207 -25.47 2.14 42.02
CA LYS A 207 -25.92 2.01 40.62
C LYS A 207 -24.76 2.19 39.63
N PRO A 208 -24.81 1.52 38.47
CA PRO A 208 -23.77 1.72 37.46
C PRO A 208 -23.86 3.14 36.89
N ARG A 209 -22.71 3.75 36.60
CA ARG A 209 -22.62 5.11 36.05
C ARG A 209 -21.51 5.24 35.01
N LEU A 210 -21.60 6.25 34.16
CA LEU A 210 -20.51 6.60 33.24
C LEU A 210 -19.41 7.35 33.98
N GLY A 211 -18.16 7.07 33.58
CA GLY A 211 -16.97 7.75 34.07
C GLY A 211 -16.64 9.02 33.28
N GLN A 212 -15.39 9.46 33.40
CA GLN A 212 -14.89 10.70 32.81
C GLN A 212 -14.95 10.67 31.28
N TYR A 213 -14.50 9.59 30.66
CA TYR A 213 -14.44 9.45 29.21
C TYR A 213 -15.62 8.63 28.70
N LYS A 214 -16.76 9.30 28.50
CA LYS A 214 -17.98 8.72 27.90
C LYS A 214 -18.02 8.81 26.38
N LYS A 215 -17.10 9.56 25.78
CA LYS A 215 -16.96 9.80 24.35
C LYS A 215 -15.49 9.71 24.00
N CYS A 216 -15.16 8.96 22.95
CA CYS A 216 -13.81 8.83 22.41
C CYS A 216 -13.78 9.37 20.98
N GLN A 217 -12.80 10.19 20.65
CA GLN A 217 -12.51 10.64 19.30
C GLN A 217 -11.54 9.65 18.65
N ILE A 218 -11.91 9.15 17.48
CA ILE A 218 -11.05 8.30 16.65
C ILE A 218 -10.55 9.14 15.49
N THR A 219 -9.23 9.22 15.32
CA THR A 219 -8.60 9.85 14.16
C THR A 219 -8.02 8.78 13.25
N ILE A 220 -8.50 8.77 12.01
CA ILE A 220 -8.02 7.90 10.93
C ILE A 220 -6.87 8.64 10.24
N LYS A 221 -5.71 8.01 10.21
CA LYS A 221 -4.49 8.48 9.54
C LYS A 221 -4.20 7.63 8.32
N GLU A 222 -3.61 8.26 7.32
CA GLU A 222 -3.14 7.62 6.08
C GLU A 222 -2.05 6.58 6.37
N SER A 223 -1.96 5.55 5.52
CA SER A 223 -0.86 4.59 5.56
C SER A 223 0.48 5.24 5.18
N LYS A 224 1.45 5.24 6.09
CA LYS A 224 2.83 5.73 5.84
C LYS A 224 3.52 5.05 4.65
N GLU A 225 3.11 3.82 4.34
CA GLU A 225 3.65 3.08 3.18
C GLU A 225 3.24 3.72 1.86
N PHE A 226 2.00 4.21 1.73
CA PHE A 226 1.51 4.86 0.52
C PHE A 226 2.14 6.25 0.31
N GLN A 227 2.25 7.07 1.36
CA GLN A 227 2.99 8.35 1.29
C GLN A 227 4.42 8.15 0.81
N SER A 228 5.12 7.14 1.33
CA SER A 228 6.49 6.86 0.89
C SER A 228 6.58 6.48 -0.59
N ILE A 229 5.54 5.84 -1.15
CA ILE A 229 5.46 5.46 -2.56
C ILE A 229 5.14 6.68 -3.43
N VAL A 230 4.16 7.50 -3.03
CA VAL A 230 3.78 8.71 -3.76
C VAL A 230 4.91 9.75 -3.71
N ASP A 231 5.53 9.97 -2.56
CA ASP A 231 6.70 10.83 -2.42
C ASP A 231 7.86 10.32 -3.27
N ARG A 232 8.10 9.01 -3.28
CA ARG A 232 9.12 8.40 -4.15
C ARG A 232 8.75 8.61 -5.61
N MET A 233 7.50 8.44 -6.01
CA MET A 233 7.04 8.61 -7.39
C MET A 233 7.11 10.07 -7.85
N LEU A 234 6.67 11.02 -7.03
CA LEU A 234 6.74 12.46 -7.30
C LEU A 234 8.17 12.96 -7.32
N LYS A 235 9.02 12.49 -6.39
CA LYS A 235 10.46 12.73 -6.46
C LYS A 235 11.02 12.13 -7.75
N THR A 236 10.85 10.84 -8.03
CA THR A 236 11.35 10.20 -9.25
C THR A 236 10.85 10.87 -10.54
N ALA A 237 9.61 11.37 -10.58
CA ALA A 237 9.06 12.09 -11.74
C ALA A 237 9.67 13.50 -11.91
N ASN A 238 9.78 14.28 -10.83
CA ASN A 238 10.43 15.59 -10.87
C ASN A 238 11.95 15.47 -11.09
N THR A 239 12.61 14.47 -10.50
CA THR A 239 14.03 14.18 -10.75
C THR A 239 14.24 13.76 -12.20
N ARG A 240 13.35 12.95 -12.82
CA ARG A 240 13.41 12.61 -14.25
C ARG A 240 13.21 13.81 -15.18
N LEU A 241 12.47 14.84 -14.75
CA LEU A 241 12.32 16.11 -15.46
C LEU A 241 13.50 17.08 -15.24
N MET A 242 14.20 16.99 -14.10
CA MET A 242 15.41 17.77 -13.77
C MET A 242 16.72 17.03 -14.04
N LEU A 243 16.68 15.83 -14.60
CA LEU A 243 17.85 15.01 -14.92
C LEU A 243 18.51 15.55 -16.19
N GLY A 244 19.25 16.64 -16.02
CA GLY A 244 20.00 17.25 -17.11
C GLY A 244 20.58 18.60 -16.74
N THR A 245 21.90 18.73 -16.92
CA THR A 245 22.56 20.03 -16.96
C THR A 245 21.97 20.89 -18.07
N SER A 246 21.75 22.17 -17.80
CA SER A 246 21.19 23.13 -18.76
C SER A 246 22.26 23.75 -19.67
N SER A 247 23.54 23.61 -19.30
CA SER A 247 24.67 24.23 -20.01
C SER A 247 25.94 23.39 -19.97
N TRP A 248 26.83 23.59 -20.95
CA TRP A 248 28.17 22.96 -20.95
C TRP A 248 28.99 23.36 -19.73
N ARG A 249 28.89 24.63 -19.29
CA ARG A 249 29.60 25.11 -18.11
C ARG A 249 29.26 24.26 -16.88
N GLU A 250 27.97 23.92 -16.73
CA GLU A 250 27.47 23.08 -15.65
C GLU A 250 28.01 21.65 -15.78
N GLN A 251 27.93 21.03 -16.98
CA GLN A 251 28.50 19.69 -17.23
C GLN A 251 29.99 19.59 -16.93
N PHE A 252 30.79 20.55 -17.41
CA PHE A 252 32.22 20.56 -17.17
C PHE A 252 32.57 20.85 -15.71
N SER A 253 31.77 21.69 -15.04
CA SER A 253 31.92 21.92 -13.60
C SER A 253 31.64 20.63 -12.82
N GLU A 254 30.52 19.97 -13.08
CA GLU A 254 30.12 18.72 -12.43
C GLU A 254 31.12 17.58 -12.71
N ALA A 255 31.62 17.49 -13.94
CA ALA A 255 32.62 16.49 -14.33
C ALA A 255 33.95 16.63 -13.55
N LEU A 256 34.30 17.86 -13.16
CA LEU A 256 35.54 18.17 -12.44
C LEU A 256 35.36 18.16 -10.92
N THR A 257 34.17 18.43 -10.42
CA THR A 257 33.87 18.42 -8.98
C THR A 257 33.73 16.99 -8.45
N VAL A 258 34.29 16.75 -7.27
CA VAL A 258 34.04 15.54 -6.49
C VAL A 258 32.82 15.81 -5.63
N SER A 259 31.68 15.25 -6.01
CA SER A 259 30.56 15.11 -5.07
C SER A 259 30.86 13.88 -4.22
N ALA A 260 30.85 14.02 -2.89
CA ALA A 260 30.69 12.85 -2.03
C ALA A 260 29.42 12.15 -2.49
N GLY A 261 29.49 10.85 -2.75
CA GLY A 261 28.31 10.13 -3.20
C GLY A 261 27.22 10.32 -2.15
N ASP A 262 26.01 10.69 -2.58
CA ASP A 262 24.82 10.11 -1.96
C ASP A 262 24.96 8.61 -2.30
N GLY A 263 25.79 7.92 -1.53
CA GLY A 263 25.97 6.49 -1.62
C GLY A 263 24.60 5.89 -1.41
N ASP A 264 24.18 5.07 -2.35
CA ASP A 264 23.10 4.13 -2.14
C ASP A 264 23.29 3.51 -0.73
N ASP A 265 22.31 3.80 0.12
CA ASP A 265 22.17 3.31 1.49
C ASP A 265 22.00 1.79 1.46
N ASP A 266 23.12 1.09 1.26
CA ASP A 266 23.22 -0.36 1.42
C ASP A 266 23.46 -0.68 2.91
N GLY A 267 22.39 -0.56 3.69
CA GLY A 267 22.08 -1.45 4.82
C GLY A 267 23.13 -1.65 5.92
N GLU A 268 23.31 -0.64 6.78
CA GLU A 268 23.57 -0.86 8.20
C GLU A 268 22.59 -0.01 9.03
N GLU A 269 21.53 -0.65 9.52
CA GLU A 269 20.76 -0.15 10.66
C GLU A 269 21.70 -0.10 11.88
N ASP A 270 22.33 1.05 12.14
CA ASP A 270 22.80 1.35 13.49
C ASP A 270 21.72 2.15 14.22
N ALA A 271 21.00 1.42 15.07
CA ALA A 271 20.00 1.95 15.96
C ALA A 271 20.65 2.82 17.04
N GLY A 272 20.52 4.14 16.91
CA GLY A 272 20.56 5.03 18.06
C GLY A 272 21.21 6.38 17.82
N SER A 273 20.40 7.39 17.50
CA SER A 273 20.30 8.59 18.36
C SER A 273 19.30 9.59 17.80
N THR A 274 18.45 10.02 18.72
CA THR A 274 17.57 11.18 18.68
C THR A 274 18.36 12.44 18.32
N ASP A 275 17.95 13.18 17.29
CA ASP A 275 17.47 14.58 17.38
C ASP A 275 17.30 15.15 15.96
N GLY A 276 16.27 15.97 15.77
CA GLY A 276 15.98 16.62 14.51
C GLY A 276 16.81 17.87 14.32
N SER A 277 17.66 17.89 13.30
CA SER A 277 18.15 19.11 12.69
C SER A 277 18.29 18.92 11.18
N ILE A 278 17.56 19.75 10.44
CA ILE A 278 17.67 19.94 9.01
C ILE A 278 18.98 20.68 8.77
N ASP A 279 20.06 19.95 8.57
CA ASP A 279 21.30 20.40 7.94
C ASP A 279 22.01 19.13 7.43
N LYS A 280 21.71 18.70 6.19
CA LYS A 280 22.57 17.73 5.49
C LYS A 280 23.87 18.47 5.16
N GLU A 281 24.81 18.51 6.11
CA GLU A 281 26.20 18.82 5.79
C GLU A 281 26.66 17.80 4.74
N ALA A 282 27.11 18.30 3.59
CA ALA A 282 27.70 17.47 2.56
C ALA A 282 28.91 16.74 3.18
N ALA A 283 28.77 15.42 3.40
CA ALA A 283 29.85 14.60 3.90
C ALA A 283 31.11 14.82 3.05
N GLU A 284 32.28 14.96 3.66
CA GLU A 284 33.51 15.08 2.90
C GLU A 284 33.79 13.77 2.13
N PRO A 285 34.20 13.83 0.85
CA PRO A 285 34.36 12.61 0.08
C PRO A 285 35.45 11.72 0.64
N SER A 286 35.18 10.41 0.72
CA SER A 286 36.15 9.42 1.16
C SER A 286 37.33 9.30 0.18
N CYS A 287 38.51 8.90 0.66
CA CYS A 287 39.69 8.66 -0.20
C CYS A 287 39.39 7.73 -1.38
N ARG A 288 38.48 6.75 -1.21
CA ARG A 288 38.04 5.85 -2.28
C ARG A 288 37.27 6.60 -3.38
N GLU A 289 36.47 7.59 -3.01
CA GLU A 289 35.68 8.40 -3.94
C GLU A 289 36.59 9.34 -4.73
N TYR A 290 37.60 9.91 -4.09
CA TYR A 290 38.63 10.69 -4.78
C TYR A 290 39.40 9.84 -5.81
N VAL A 291 39.80 8.61 -5.44
CA VAL A 291 40.49 7.70 -6.38
C VAL A 291 39.58 7.34 -7.56
N MET A 292 38.32 6.98 -7.29
CA MET A 292 37.35 6.67 -8.35
C MET A 292 37.05 7.89 -9.24
N HIS A 293 37.00 9.09 -8.65
CA HIS A 293 36.86 10.33 -9.42
C HIS A 293 38.04 10.51 -10.37
N VAL A 294 39.29 10.43 -9.88
CA VAL A 294 40.48 10.60 -10.73
C VAL A 294 40.50 9.60 -11.90
N ILE A 295 40.11 8.34 -11.66
CA ILE A 295 40.04 7.32 -12.72
C ILE A 295 38.94 7.65 -13.73
N SER A 296 37.79 8.15 -13.28
CA SER A 296 36.63 8.43 -14.13
C SER A 296 36.67 9.81 -14.82
N VAL A 297 37.47 10.77 -14.34
CA VAL A 297 37.54 12.15 -14.85
C VAL A 297 37.75 12.23 -16.36
N PRO A 298 38.67 11.48 -16.99
CA PRO A 298 38.84 11.61 -18.43
C PRO A 298 37.58 11.16 -19.19
N TRP A 299 36.83 10.18 -18.67
CA TRP A 299 35.57 9.71 -19.25
C TRP A 299 34.45 10.72 -19.00
N LYS A 300 34.36 11.28 -17.79
CA LYS A 300 33.42 12.36 -17.45
C LYS A 300 33.61 13.59 -18.34
N LEU A 301 34.85 14.04 -18.53
CA LEU A 301 35.19 15.17 -19.39
C LEU A 301 34.87 14.90 -20.86
N MET A 302 35.11 13.67 -21.31
CA MET A 302 34.76 13.25 -22.66
C MET A 302 33.24 13.34 -22.85
N PHE A 303 32.44 12.74 -21.95
CA PHE A 303 30.97 12.79 -22.03
C PHE A 303 30.36 14.17 -21.76
N ALA A 304 31.05 15.06 -21.06
CA ALA A 304 30.64 16.46 -20.87
C ALA A 304 30.66 17.30 -22.17
N THR A 305 31.19 16.74 -23.27
CA THR A 305 31.07 17.36 -24.60
C THR A 305 29.72 17.10 -25.28
N ILE A 306 28.87 16.24 -24.70
CA ILE A 306 27.53 15.96 -25.21
C ILE A 306 26.65 17.20 -24.99
N PRO A 307 25.85 17.63 -25.99
CA PRO A 307 24.96 18.78 -25.83
C PRO A 307 23.96 18.57 -24.67
N PRO A 308 23.64 19.63 -23.90
CA PRO A 308 22.66 19.64 -22.84
C PRO A 308 21.32 19.07 -23.27
N THR A 309 20.64 18.43 -22.34
CA THR A 309 19.30 17.84 -22.53
C THR A 309 18.27 18.88 -22.94
N ASP A 310 18.46 20.15 -22.59
CA ASP A 310 17.56 21.24 -22.96
C ASP A 310 17.62 21.58 -24.45
N TYR A 311 18.68 21.17 -25.15
CA TYR A 311 18.87 21.52 -26.56
C TYR A 311 17.98 20.63 -27.43
N TRP A 312 17.13 21.28 -28.22
CA TRP A 312 16.17 20.60 -29.12
C TRP A 312 15.29 19.56 -28.41
N GLY A 313 14.88 19.85 -27.17
CA GLY A 313 14.03 18.94 -26.38
C GLY A 313 14.67 17.57 -26.17
N GLY A 314 15.99 17.51 -26.02
CA GLY A 314 16.76 16.29 -25.74
C GLY A 314 17.27 15.54 -26.97
N TRP A 315 16.77 15.85 -28.18
CA TRP A 315 17.18 15.14 -29.39
C TRP A 315 18.65 15.32 -29.74
N ALA A 316 19.22 16.51 -29.50
CA ALA A 316 20.63 16.75 -29.74
C ALA A 316 21.51 15.89 -28.80
N CYS A 317 21.16 15.84 -27.51
CA CYS A 317 21.83 15.00 -26.52
C CYS A 317 21.76 13.52 -26.90
N PHE A 318 20.56 13.05 -27.30
CA PHE A 318 20.34 11.66 -27.69
C PHE A 318 21.18 11.22 -28.90
N ILE A 319 21.18 12.01 -29.99
CA ILE A 319 21.91 11.62 -31.22
C ILE A 319 23.42 11.67 -31.00
N VAL A 320 23.93 12.74 -30.37
CA VAL A 320 25.37 12.90 -30.15
C VAL A 320 25.89 11.85 -29.17
N SER A 321 25.13 11.52 -28.12
CA SER A 321 25.52 10.47 -27.16
C SER A 321 25.59 9.10 -27.82
N ILE A 322 24.64 8.73 -28.68
CA ILE A 322 24.67 7.45 -29.42
C ILE A 322 25.89 7.37 -30.34
N ILE A 323 26.18 8.43 -31.10
CA ILE A 323 27.36 8.46 -31.98
C ILE A 323 28.64 8.32 -31.15
N MET A 324 28.72 9.05 -30.04
CA MET A 324 29.88 9.06 -29.17
C MET A 324 30.12 7.71 -28.50
N ILE A 325 29.08 7.07 -27.98
CA ILE A 325 29.13 5.71 -27.43
C ILE A 325 29.58 4.75 -28.54
N GLY A 326 29.02 4.84 -29.74
CA GLY A 326 29.44 4.00 -30.87
C GLY A 326 30.92 4.12 -31.23
N VAL A 327 31.44 5.35 -31.31
CA VAL A 327 32.87 5.60 -31.56
C VAL A 327 33.73 5.09 -30.40
N LEU A 328 33.34 5.36 -29.16
CA LEU A 328 34.07 4.91 -27.98
C LEU A 328 34.12 3.38 -27.90
N THR A 329 33.01 2.70 -28.14
CA THR A 329 32.93 1.23 -28.15
C THR A 329 33.83 0.64 -29.24
N ALA A 330 33.88 1.26 -30.43
CA ALA A 330 34.80 0.83 -31.49
C ALA A 330 36.27 0.96 -31.06
N LEU A 331 36.65 2.10 -30.47
CA LEU A 331 38.00 2.34 -29.96
C LEU A 331 38.38 1.35 -28.84
N ILE A 332 37.49 1.11 -27.88
CA ILE A 332 37.72 0.17 -26.79
C ILE A 332 37.84 -1.26 -27.34
N GLY A 333 37.05 -1.64 -28.34
CA GLY A 333 37.15 -2.93 -29.02
C GLY A 333 38.52 -3.15 -29.68
N ASP A 334 39.01 -2.16 -30.41
CA ASP A 334 40.33 -2.21 -31.06
C ASP A 334 41.47 -2.26 -30.04
N LEU A 335 41.39 -1.45 -28.97
CA LEU A 335 42.36 -1.47 -27.88
C LEU A 335 42.36 -2.82 -27.15
N ALA A 336 41.19 -3.43 -26.95
CA ALA A 336 41.07 -4.75 -26.34
C ALA A 336 41.75 -5.82 -27.19
N SER A 337 41.54 -5.82 -28.53
CA SER A 337 42.21 -6.76 -29.44
C SER A 337 43.73 -6.55 -29.48
N GLN A 338 44.20 -5.30 -29.51
CA GLN A 338 45.64 -4.98 -29.45
C GLN A 338 46.28 -5.43 -28.14
N PHE A 339 45.61 -5.19 -27.01
CA PHE A 339 46.03 -5.68 -25.71
C PHE A 339 46.06 -7.21 -25.67
N GLY A 340 45.04 -7.88 -26.21
CA GLY A 340 45.01 -9.33 -26.39
C GLY A 340 46.23 -9.82 -27.15
N CYS A 341 46.59 -9.17 -28.26
CA CYS A 341 47.79 -9.49 -29.02
C CYS A 341 49.09 -9.31 -28.23
N TRP A 342 49.21 -8.29 -27.38
CA TRP A 342 50.39 -8.07 -26.53
C TRP A 342 50.54 -9.15 -25.45
N VAL A 343 49.43 -9.61 -24.89
CA VAL A 343 49.40 -10.66 -23.86
C VAL A 343 49.49 -12.06 -24.49
N GLY A 344 49.30 -12.20 -25.80
CA GLY A 344 49.28 -13.48 -26.52
C GLY A 344 47.94 -14.21 -26.47
N LEU A 345 46.85 -13.46 -26.25
CA LEU A 345 45.48 -13.96 -26.24
C LEU A 345 44.90 -14.02 -27.66
N LYS A 346 44.22 -15.13 -28.00
CA LYS A 346 43.45 -15.21 -29.24
C LYS A 346 42.25 -14.25 -29.18
N ASP A 347 41.86 -13.69 -30.33
CA ASP A 347 40.75 -12.73 -30.40
C ASP A 347 39.45 -13.26 -29.77
N ALA A 348 39.13 -14.55 -29.97
CA ALA A 348 37.97 -15.19 -29.36
C ALA A 348 38.03 -15.16 -27.81
N VAL A 349 39.20 -15.44 -27.23
CA VAL A 349 39.42 -15.43 -25.77
C VAL A 349 39.35 -14.00 -25.23
N THR A 350 39.95 -13.04 -25.93
CA THR A 350 39.88 -11.62 -25.59
C THR A 350 38.43 -11.10 -25.61
N ALA A 351 37.62 -11.54 -26.58
CA ALA A 351 36.22 -11.15 -26.71
C ALA A 351 35.36 -11.70 -25.55
N ILE A 352 35.44 -12.99 -25.24
CA ILE A 352 34.62 -13.61 -24.17
C ILE A 352 35.02 -13.18 -22.75
N THR A 353 36.25 -12.67 -22.56
CA THR A 353 36.76 -12.26 -21.25
C THR A 353 36.63 -10.77 -21.02
N PHE A 354 37.33 -9.94 -21.80
CA PHE A 354 37.41 -8.49 -21.55
C PHE A 354 36.21 -7.75 -22.11
N VAL A 355 35.83 -8.02 -23.37
CA VAL A 355 34.77 -7.28 -24.05
C VAL A 355 33.39 -7.65 -23.50
N ALA A 356 33.14 -8.95 -23.34
CA ALA A 356 31.86 -9.44 -22.78
C ALA A 356 31.66 -9.00 -21.32
N LEU A 357 32.70 -9.06 -20.48
CA LEU A 357 32.61 -8.58 -19.09
C LEU A 357 32.38 -7.07 -19.02
N GLY A 358 33.09 -6.29 -19.84
CA GLY A 358 32.96 -4.83 -19.85
C GLY A 358 31.56 -4.31 -20.21
N THR A 359 30.82 -5.06 -21.03
CA THR A 359 29.44 -4.75 -21.39
C THR A 359 28.41 -5.32 -20.41
N SER A 360 28.62 -6.55 -19.92
CA SER A 360 27.63 -7.26 -19.09
C SER A 360 27.66 -6.86 -17.61
N VAL A 361 28.79 -6.36 -17.09
CA VAL A 361 28.89 -5.93 -15.69
C VAL A 361 28.00 -4.70 -15.40
N PRO A 362 28.02 -3.62 -16.21
CA PRO A 362 27.06 -2.53 -16.07
C PRO A 362 25.61 -2.98 -16.13
N ASP A 363 25.26 -3.86 -17.08
CA ASP A 363 23.90 -4.40 -17.20
C ASP A 363 23.48 -5.22 -15.98
N THR A 364 24.43 -5.95 -15.38
CA THR A 364 24.21 -6.70 -14.14
C THR A 364 23.91 -5.75 -12.98
N PHE A 365 24.66 -4.66 -12.83
CA PHE A 365 24.40 -3.66 -11.79
C PHE A 365 23.07 -2.94 -12.01
N ALA A 366 22.77 -2.52 -13.24
CA ALA A 366 21.47 -1.91 -13.56
C ALA A 366 20.30 -2.86 -13.25
N SER A 367 20.44 -4.15 -13.58
CA SER A 367 19.42 -5.16 -13.26
C SER A 367 19.30 -5.43 -11.76
N MET A 368 20.41 -5.42 -11.03
CA MET A 368 20.43 -5.55 -9.57
C MET A 368 19.71 -4.37 -8.90
N VAL A 369 20.06 -3.14 -9.27
CA VAL A 369 19.42 -1.93 -8.73
C VAL A 369 17.92 -1.95 -9.03
N ALA A 370 17.52 -2.30 -10.26
CA ALA A 370 16.12 -2.45 -10.63
C ALA A 370 15.41 -3.53 -9.80
N ALA A 371 16.07 -4.65 -9.49
CA ALA A 371 15.50 -5.72 -8.68
C ALA A 371 15.38 -5.36 -7.18
N VAL A 372 16.29 -4.55 -6.65
CA VAL A 372 16.25 -4.10 -5.25
C VAL A 372 15.20 -3.01 -5.04
N GLN A 373 15.04 -2.12 -6.02
CA GLN A 373 14.13 -0.97 -5.92
C GLN A 373 12.66 -1.31 -6.22
N ASP A 374 12.40 -2.40 -6.94
CA ASP A 374 11.07 -2.81 -7.38
C ASP A 374 10.55 -4.01 -6.56
N LYS A 375 9.33 -3.91 -6.01
CA LYS A 375 8.72 -4.94 -5.16
C LYS A 375 8.62 -6.30 -5.87
N TYR A 376 8.39 -6.30 -7.17
CA TYR A 376 8.24 -7.52 -7.98
C TYR A 376 9.45 -7.80 -8.88
N ALA A 377 10.44 -6.93 -8.89
CA ALA A 377 11.62 -7.00 -9.76
C ALA A 377 11.30 -7.11 -11.27
N ASP A 378 10.08 -6.78 -11.71
CA ASP A 378 9.64 -6.86 -13.11
C ASP A 378 10.52 -5.99 -14.03
N SER A 379 10.93 -4.83 -13.53
CA SER A 379 11.83 -3.91 -14.21
C SER A 379 13.20 -4.55 -14.54
N SER A 380 13.69 -5.45 -13.68
CA SER A 380 14.96 -6.16 -13.90
C SER A 380 14.87 -7.16 -15.05
N ILE A 381 13.72 -7.84 -15.19
CA ILE A 381 13.47 -8.79 -16.28
C ILE A 381 13.43 -8.05 -17.62
N GLY A 382 12.77 -6.90 -17.65
CA GLY A 382 12.74 -6.01 -18.82
C GLY A 382 14.14 -5.57 -19.24
N ASN A 383 14.98 -5.18 -18.29
CA ASN A 383 16.36 -4.76 -18.56
C ASN A 383 17.22 -5.90 -19.15
N VAL A 384 17.24 -7.07 -18.50
CA VAL A 384 18.03 -8.23 -18.95
C VAL A 384 17.55 -8.73 -20.32
N THR A 385 16.24 -8.81 -20.53
CA THR A 385 15.67 -9.29 -21.80
C THR A 385 15.89 -8.27 -22.92
N GLY A 386 15.74 -6.98 -22.60
CA GLY A 386 15.96 -5.88 -23.54
C GLY A 386 17.41 -5.79 -24.00
N SER A 387 18.38 -5.78 -23.07
CA SER A 387 19.81 -5.70 -23.41
C SER A 387 20.25 -6.88 -24.30
N ASN A 388 19.94 -8.12 -23.89
CA ASN A 388 20.29 -9.30 -24.67
C ASN A 388 19.57 -9.35 -26.03
N GLY A 389 18.31 -8.94 -26.08
CA GLY A 389 17.55 -8.84 -27.32
C GLY A 389 18.17 -7.86 -28.30
N VAL A 390 18.53 -6.66 -27.84
CA VAL A 390 19.20 -5.64 -28.65
C VAL A 390 20.56 -6.14 -29.14
N ASN A 391 21.37 -6.79 -28.29
CA ASN A 391 22.68 -7.31 -28.68
C ASN A 391 22.58 -8.36 -29.82
N VAL A 392 21.64 -9.29 -29.72
CA VAL A 392 21.47 -10.36 -30.72
C VAL A 392 20.77 -9.83 -31.97
N PHE A 393 19.63 -9.15 -31.85
CA PHE A 393 18.82 -8.74 -32.99
C PHE A 393 19.33 -7.47 -33.66
N LEU A 394 19.71 -6.45 -32.89
CA LEU A 394 20.17 -5.17 -33.42
C LEU A 394 21.67 -5.22 -33.71
N GLY A 395 22.48 -5.76 -32.81
CA GLY A 395 23.92 -5.91 -32.99
C GLY A 395 24.27 -6.89 -34.11
N ILE A 396 24.09 -8.19 -33.86
CA ILE A 396 24.44 -9.25 -34.82
C ILE A 396 23.47 -9.25 -36.02
N GLY A 397 22.16 -9.14 -35.76
CA GLY A 397 21.12 -9.29 -36.78
C GLY A 397 21.17 -8.23 -37.87
N ILE A 398 21.36 -6.95 -37.54
CA ILE A 398 21.47 -5.88 -38.55
C ILE A 398 22.77 -6.03 -39.34
N ALA A 399 23.90 -6.24 -38.67
CA ALA A 399 25.20 -6.40 -39.33
C ALA A 399 25.19 -7.57 -40.32
N TRP A 400 24.63 -8.72 -39.92
CA TRP A 400 24.47 -9.88 -40.80
C TRP A 400 23.53 -9.54 -41.96
N THR A 401 22.37 -8.93 -41.71
CA THR A 401 21.40 -8.58 -42.76
C THR A 401 22.03 -7.64 -43.79
N MET A 402 22.76 -6.62 -43.35
CA MET A 402 23.47 -5.71 -44.24
C MET A 402 24.52 -6.43 -45.09
N ALA A 403 25.34 -7.28 -44.48
CA ALA A 403 26.33 -8.08 -45.21
C ALA A 403 25.68 -8.99 -46.25
N ALA A 404 24.61 -9.70 -45.88
CA ALA A 404 23.86 -10.58 -46.77
C ALA A 404 23.28 -9.82 -47.99
N ILE A 405 22.71 -8.63 -47.78
CA ILE A 405 22.19 -7.77 -48.86
C ILE A 405 23.31 -7.35 -49.81
N VAL A 406 24.47 -6.91 -49.29
CA VAL A 406 25.61 -6.51 -50.11
C VAL A 406 26.12 -7.68 -50.95
N HIS A 407 26.24 -8.86 -50.35
CA HIS A 407 26.67 -10.07 -51.07
C HIS A 407 25.66 -10.50 -52.15
N PHE A 408 24.36 -10.38 -51.87
CA PHE A 408 23.28 -10.62 -52.83
C PHE A 408 23.39 -9.72 -54.06
N PHE A 409 23.55 -8.40 -53.87
CA PHE A 409 23.71 -7.46 -54.99
C PHE A 409 25.01 -7.66 -55.78
N ARG A 410 26.06 -8.19 -55.14
CA ARG A 410 27.33 -8.53 -55.80
C ARG A 410 27.32 -9.91 -56.48
N GLY A 411 26.24 -10.68 -56.35
CA GLY A 411 26.16 -12.04 -56.90
C GLY A 411 27.11 -13.04 -56.22
N THR A 412 27.55 -12.75 -54.99
CA THR A 412 28.49 -13.58 -54.23
C THR A 412 27.77 -14.31 -53.09
N LYS A 413 28.27 -15.48 -52.67
CA LYS A 413 27.72 -16.20 -51.52
C LYS A 413 28.33 -15.65 -50.22
N PHE A 414 27.48 -15.32 -49.25
CA PHE A 414 27.91 -14.96 -47.90
C PHE A 414 28.02 -16.22 -47.04
N ILE A 415 29.25 -16.65 -46.73
CA ILE A 415 29.52 -17.85 -45.91
C ILE A 415 30.24 -17.40 -44.64
N VAL A 416 29.67 -17.72 -43.49
CA VAL A 416 30.23 -17.41 -42.16
C VAL A 416 30.59 -18.73 -41.50
N ASN A 417 31.86 -18.90 -41.13
CA ASN A 417 32.31 -20.10 -40.41
C ASN A 417 31.96 -19.95 -38.92
N PRO A 418 31.30 -20.95 -38.31
CA PRO A 418 30.89 -20.88 -36.91
C PRO A 418 32.07 -20.91 -35.92
N GLY A 419 33.24 -21.41 -36.33
CA GLY A 419 34.43 -21.49 -35.49
C GLY A 419 34.15 -22.23 -34.17
N THR A 420 34.64 -21.68 -33.07
CA THR A 420 34.51 -22.21 -31.71
C THR A 420 33.14 -21.94 -31.08
N LEU A 421 32.24 -21.25 -31.79
CA LEU A 421 30.96 -20.77 -31.25
C LEU A 421 30.06 -21.91 -30.79
N ALA A 422 29.99 -22.99 -31.57
CA ALA A 422 29.15 -24.15 -31.24
C ALA A 422 29.55 -24.79 -29.91
N PHE A 423 30.86 -24.88 -29.66
CA PHE A 423 31.42 -25.38 -28.42
C PHE A 423 31.04 -24.48 -27.24
N SER A 424 31.35 -23.18 -27.33
CA SER A 424 31.06 -22.21 -26.26
C SER A 424 29.56 -22.11 -25.96
N VAL A 425 28.69 -22.07 -26.97
CA VAL A 425 27.23 -22.02 -26.78
C VAL A 425 26.72 -23.27 -26.05
N THR A 426 27.26 -24.44 -26.37
CA THR A 426 26.83 -25.69 -25.72
C THR A 426 27.25 -25.73 -24.26
N ILE A 427 28.49 -25.34 -23.93
CA ILE A 427 28.94 -25.21 -22.54
C ILE A 427 28.08 -24.20 -21.78
N PHE A 428 27.82 -23.04 -22.39
CA PHE A 428 26.95 -22.01 -21.81
C PHE A 428 25.53 -22.54 -21.54
N CYS A 429 24.95 -23.32 -22.45
CA CYS A 429 23.63 -23.92 -22.23
C CYS A 429 23.62 -24.92 -21.06
N ILE A 430 24.68 -25.74 -20.93
CA ILE A 430 24.81 -26.68 -19.81
C ILE A 430 24.90 -25.91 -18.49
N GLU A 431 25.74 -24.88 -18.43
CA GLU A 431 25.89 -24.04 -17.25
C GLU A 431 24.61 -23.29 -16.92
N ALA A 432 23.89 -22.77 -17.93
CA ALA A 432 22.60 -22.12 -17.72
C ALA A 432 21.57 -23.05 -17.07
N VAL A 433 21.54 -24.34 -17.45
CA VAL A 433 20.68 -25.34 -16.79
C VAL A 433 21.09 -25.53 -15.32
N ILE A 434 22.39 -25.57 -15.02
CA ILE A 434 22.90 -25.65 -13.64
C ILE A 434 22.49 -24.39 -12.85
N CYS A 435 22.66 -23.20 -13.43
CA CYS A 435 22.27 -21.92 -12.84
C CYS A 435 20.78 -21.87 -12.51
N ILE A 436 19.92 -22.22 -13.49
CA ILE A 436 18.46 -22.24 -13.31
C ILE A 436 18.08 -23.25 -12.23
N THR A 437 18.67 -24.45 -12.24
CA THR A 437 18.42 -25.48 -11.22
C THR A 437 18.79 -24.95 -9.83
N LEU A 438 19.94 -24.28 -9.71
CA LEU A 438 20.39 -23.69 -8.46
C LEU A 438 19.43 -22.60 -7.94
N ILE A 439 18.92 -21.73 -8.81
CA ILE A 439 17.93 -20.69 -8.46
C ILE A 439 16.60 -21.33 -8.03
N VAL A 440 16.13 -22.35 -8.75
CA VAL A 440 14.90 -23.09 -8.40
C VAL A 440 15.04 -23.80 -7.05
N LEU A 441 16.21 -24.37 -6.75
CA LEU A 441 16.48 -24.96 -5.43
C LEU A 441 16.52 -23.91 -4.32
N ARG A 442 17.08 -22.73 -4.60
CA ARG A 442 17.15 -21.57 -3.68
C ARG A 442 15.79 -21.01 -3.29
N ARG A 443 14.79 -21.15 -4.17
CA ARG A 443 13.39 -20.79 -3.90
C ARG A 443 12.74 -21.65 -2.80
N GLN A 444 13.26 -22.84 -2.56
CA GLN A 444 12.65 -23.77 -1.62
C GLN A 444 12.82 -23.27 -0.17
N SER A 445 11.75 -23.36 0.63
CA SER A 445 11.71 -22.81 2.00
C SER A 445 12.77 -23.36 2.95
N TRP A 446 13.13 -24.64 2.81
CA TRP A 446 14.20 -25.30 3.59
C TRP A 446 15.62 -24.75 3.33
N LEU A 447 15.86 -24.05 2.22
CA LEU A 447 17.15 -23.46 1.84
C LEU A 447 17.20 -21.93 2.07
N GLY A 448 16.19 -21.36 2.73
CA GLY A 448 16.12 -19.94 3.06
C GLY A 448 15.10 -19.13 2.25
N GLY A 449 14.35 -19.76 1.32
CA GLY A 449 13.15 -19.18 0.71
C GLY A 449 13.33 -17.93 -0.17
N GLY A 450 14.56 -17.64 -0.60
CA GLY A 450 14.87 -16.46 -1.43
C GLY A 450 15.44 -16.86 -2.79
N GLU A 451 14.86 -16.35 -3.87
CA GLU A 451 15.38 -16.50 -5.25
C GLU A 451 16.57 -15.56 -5.49
N LEU A 452 16.41 -14.28 -5.13
CA LEU A 452 17.44 -13.24 -5.12
C LEU A 452 17.74 -12.86 -3.66
N GLY A 453 18.98 -13.06 -3.22
CA GLY A 453 19.40 -12.74 -1.85
C GLY A 453 19.07 -13.83 -0.80
N GLY A 454 18.46 -13.46 0.31
CA GLY A 454 18.22 -14.34 1.46
C GLY A 454 19.42 -14.46 2.41
N PRO A 455 19.47 -15.50 3.27
CA PRO A 455 20.48 -15.60 4.33
C PRO A 455 21.91 -15.54 3.79
N VAL A 456 22.76 -14.73 4.43
CA VAL A 456 24.13 -14.40 3.98
C VAL A 456 24.93 -15.65 3.63
N LYS A 457 24.87 -16.69 4.47
CA LYS A 457 25.59 -17.95 4.25
C LYS A 457 25.24 -18.60 2.91
N PHE A 458 23.95 -18.71 2.61
CA PHE A 458 23.47 -19.32 1.36
C PHE A 458 23.70 -18.40 0.16
N LYS A 459 23.49 -17.08 0.30
CA LYS A 459 23.78 -16.09 -0.76
C LYS A 459 25.24 -16.14 -1.21
N VAL A 460 26.18 -16.11 -0.26
CA VAL A 460 27.63 -16.13 -0.55
C VAL A 460 28.02 -17.47 -1.19
N PHE A 461 27.50 -18.58 -0.67
CA PHE A 461 27.77 -19.90 -1.24
C PHE A 461 27.29 -20.01 -2.69
N THR A 462 26.05 -19.61 -2.99
CA THR A 462 25.51 -19.67 -4.36
C THR A 462 26.19 -18.69 -5.30
N ALA A 463 26.57 -17.50 -4.82
CA ALA A 463 27.38 -16.58 -5.61
C ALA A 463 28.74 -17.18 -5.97
N GLY A 464 29.38 -17.89 -5.03
CA GLY A 464 30.62 -18.63 -5.29
C GLY A 464 30.47 -19.69 -6.39
N ILE A 465 29.36 -20.43 -6.41
CA ILE A 465 29.06 -21.39 -7.49
C ILE A 465 28.86 -20.68 -8.83
N MET A 466 28.12 -19.57 -8.86
CA MET A 466 27.88 -18.82 -10.10
C MET A 466 29.20 -18.29 -10.69
N VAL A 467 30.09 -17.77 -9.84
CA VAL A 467 31.42 -17.32 -10.26
C VAL A 467 32.27 -18.50 -10.75
N SER A 468 32.20 -19.67 -10.10
CA SER A 468 32.98 -20.83 -10.53
C SER A 468 32.50 -21.39 -11.87
N LEU A 469 31.20 -21.35 -12.15
CA LEU A 469 30.65 -21.69 -13.48
C LEU A 469 31.19 -20.74 -14.55
N TRP A 470 31.17 -19.42 -14.32
CA TRP A 470 31.75 -18.46 -15.26
C TRP A 470 33.24 -18.67 -15.52
N VAL A 471 34.04 -18.97 -14.48
CA VAL A 471 35.47 -19.31 -14.64
C VAL A 471 35.63 -20.60 -15.43
N PHE A 472 34.78 -21.60 -15.20
CA PHE A 472 34.76 -22.85 -15.95
C PHE A 472 34.44 -22.62 -17.43
N TYR A 473 33.41 -21.83 -17.75
CA TYR A 473 33.06 -21.42 -19.13
C TYR A 473 34.25 -20.82 -19.87
N ILE A 474 34.91 -19.82 -19.25
CA ILE A 474 36.07 -19.15 -19.83
C ILE A 474 37.20 -20.15 -20.04
N GLY A 475 37.48 -20.99 -19.03
CA GLY A 475 38.53 -21.99 -19.09
C GLY A 475 38.31 -22.98 -20.24
N MET A 476 37.14 -23.60 -20.32
CA MET A 476 36.81 -24.58 -21.36
C MET A 476 36.82 -23.94 -22.75
N SER A 477 36.17 -22.78 -22.92
CA SER A 477 36.14 -22.08 -24.21
C SER A 477 37.54 -21.65 -24.65
N SER A 478 38.41 -21.26 -23.71
CA SER A 478 39.80 -20.92 -24.03
C SER A 478 40.60 -22.15 -24.44
N LEU A 479 40.48 -23.27 -23.71
CA LEU A 479 41.19 -24.52 -24.03
C LEU A 479 40.85 -25.02 -25.44
N GLU A 480 39.58 -24.96 -25.83
CA GLU A 480 39.15 -25.33 -27.19
C GLU A 480 39.67 -24.31 -28.21
N SER A 481 39.61 -23.01 -27.89
CA SER A 481 40.14 -21.97 -28.77
C SER A 481 41.63 -22.16 -29.05
N TYR A 482 42.40 -22.64 -28.07
CA TYR A 482 43.83 -22.98 -28.23
C TYR A 482 44.08 -24.38 -28.81
N CYS A 483 43.05 -25.11 -29.20
CA CYS A 483 43.14 -26.48 -29.74
C CYS A 483 43.80 -27.47 -28.77
N ILE A 484 43.66 -27.24 -27.46
CA ILE A 484 44.15 -28.15 -26.41
C ILE A 484 43.14 -29.29 -26.19
N ILE A 485 41.85 -28.97 -26.34
CA ILE A 485 40.76 -29.93 -26.33
C ILE A 485 40.02 -29.86 -27.67
N ASP A 486 39.50 -30.99 -28.13
CA ASP A 486 38.67 -31.04 -29.31
C ASP A 486 37.25 -30.54 -28.99
N GLY A 487 36.75 -29.65 -29.83
CA GLY A 487 35.32 -29.32 -29.86
C GLY A 487 34.49 -30.52 -30.32
N PHE A 488 33.23 -30.58 -29.88
CA PHE A 488 32.29 -31.63 -30.27
C PHE A 488 31.57 -31.34 -31.59
#